data_AF-A0A653H8V2-F1
#
_entry.id   AF-A0A653H8V2-F1
#
_cell.length_a   1.000
_cell.length_b   1.000
_cell.length_c   1.000
_cell.angle_alpha   90.00
_cell.angle_beta   90.00
_cell.angle_gamma   90.00
#
_symmetry.space_group_name_H-M   'P 1'
#
loop_
_entity.id
_entity.type
_entity.pdbx_description
1 polymer ?
#
loop_
_entity_poly.entity_id
_entity_poly.type
_entity_poly.pdbx_seq_one_letter_code
_entity_poly.pdbx_strand_id
1 'polypeptide(L)'
;KIVNYMEICLISKLERKTSHVQEGSFKRYPIFKKSSDKIENVWKCMLCKKKIQENVIKNVIEKEKETVKDAKQLATIFHEKYPHDNKSVLQAVNKIKSKIDYLATFYHHTRFSLQKMRAKIIYVAIQLQEFKLAYNIVNQYLKSIEITYGKYSPIYGYYIFLAGKLALFLDLKTEGLGLIYRAKKNIIKTYGHDSTIYKDLEKFIYTSKY
;
A
#
# COMPACT_ATOMS: atom_id res chain seq x y z
N LYS A 1 -10.24 -10.72 11.84
CA LYS A 1 -9.52 -12.00 11.64
C LYS A 1 -8.81 -12.06 10.28
N ILE A 2 -9.48 -12.06 9.12
CA ILE A 2 -8.81 -12.18 7.79
C ILE A 2 -7.96 -10.96 7.40
N VAL A 3 -8.44 -9.74 7.68
CA VAL A 3 -7.68 -8.49 7.48
C VAL A 3 -6.36 -8.53 8.27
N ASN A 4 -6.40 -9.01 9.51
CA ASN A 4 -5.23 -9.20 10.37
C ASN A 4 -4.21 -10.17 9.76
N TYR A 5 -4.63 -11.19 8.99
CA TYR A 5 -3.70 -12.12 8.35
C TYR A 5 -3.02 -11.56 7.10
N MET A 6 -3.75 -10.82 6.26
CA MET A 6 -3.14 -10.04 5.16
C MET A 6 -2.15 -9.03 5.72
N GLU A 7 -2.50 -8.46 6.87
CA GLU A 7 -1.67 -7.54 7.62
C GLU A 7 -0.38 -8.20 8.11
N ILE A 8 -0.46 -9.38 8.73
CA ILE A 8 0.71 -10.16 9.13
C ILE A 8 1.65 -10.43 7.94
N CYS A 9 1.15 -10.86 6.78
CA CYS A 9 2.02 -11.13 5.62
C CYS A 9 2.66 -9.89 5.00
N LEU A 10 1.93 -8.76 4.98
CA LEU A 10 2.47 -7.49 4.50
C LEU A 10 3.52 -6.95 5.46
N ILE A 11 3.29 -7.02 6.79
CA ILE A 11 4.29 -6.67 7.80
C ILE A 11 5.53 -7.55 7.64
N SER A 12 5.38 -8.88 7.57
CA SER A 12 6.53 -9.79 7.38
C SER A 12 7.34 -9.43 6.13
N LYS A 13 6.69 -9.08 5.02
CA LYS A 13 7.36 -8.63 3.79
C LYS A 13 8.05 -7.27 3.93
N LEU A 14 7.40 -6.31 4.57
CA LEU A 14 7.97 -4.98 4.82
C LEU A 14 9.16 -5.05 5.78
N GLU A 15 9.08 -5.93 6.79
CA GLU A 15 10.13 -6.18 7.78
C GLU A 15 11.19 -7.19 7.32
N ARG A 16 11.08 -7.74 6.09
CA ARG A 16 11.97 -8.79 5.55
C ARG A 16 12.08 -10.04 6.45
N LYS A 17 11.02 -10.35 7.19
CA LYS A 17 10.92 -11.55 8.04
C LYS A 17 10.17 -12.67 7.32
N THR A 18 10.53 -13.92 7.61
CA THR A 18 9.76 -15.09 7.18
C THR A 18 8.38 -15.06 7.83
N SER A 19 7.32 -15.13 7.02
CA SER A 19 5.95 -15.23 7.53
C SER A 19 5.63 -16.69 7.79
N HIS A 20 5.20 -17.02 9.01
CA HIS A 20 4.71 -18.38 9.32
C HIS A 20 3.34 -18.68 8.69
N VAL A 21 2.70 -17.68 8.06
CA VAL A 21 1.39 -17.83 7.43
C VAL A 21 1.57 -18.10 5.93
N GLN A 22 1.19 -19.29 5.47
CA GLN A 22 1.30 -19.68 4.07
C GLN A 22 0.44 -18.78 3.16
N GLU A 23 1.05 -18.16 2.15
CA GLU A 23 0.35 -17.27 1.19
C GLU A 23 -0.79 -17.95 0.42
N GLY A 24 -0.76 -19.28 0.29
CA GLY A 24 -1.77 -20.08 -0.39
C GLY A 24 -3.05 -20.34 0.42
N SER A 25 -3.00 -20.23 1.75
CA SER A 25 -4.15 -20.50 2.63
C SER A 25 -5.13 -19.32 2.74
N PHE A 26 -4.73 -18.15 2.23
CA PHE A 26 -5.62 -17.02 2.10
C PHE A 26 -6.60 -17.28 0.96
N LYS A 27 -7.85 -17.58 1.32
CA LYS A 27 -8.96 -17.47 0.38
C LYS A 27 -8.89 -16.07 -0.24
N ARG A 28 -8.60 -16.03 -1.54
CA ARG A 28 -8.66 -14.84 -2.40
C ARG A 28 -10.10 -14.36 -2.43
N TYR A 29 -10.59 -13.79 -1.33
CA TYR A 29 -11.95 -13.34 -1.27
C TYR A 29 -12.03 -12.04 -2.06
N PRO A 30 -12.81 -12.00 -3.16
CA PRO A 30 -13.05 -10.74 -3.81
C PRO A 30 -13.81 -9.85 -2.83
N ILE A 31 -13.31 -8.62 -2.64
CA ILE A 31 -14.03 -7.55 -1.91
C ILE A 31 -15.42 -7.35 -2.50
N PHE A 32 -15.62 -7.75 -3.75
CA PHE A 32 -16.89 -7.81 -4.44
C PHE A 32 -17.49 -9.22 -4.38
N LYS A 33 -18.75 -9.34 -4.00
CA LYS A 33 -19.54 -10.58 -4.10
C LYS A 33 -20.61 -10.39 -5.17
N LYS A 34 -20.80 -11.37 -6.06
CA LYS A 34 -21.92 -11.36 -7.01
C LYS A 34 -23.24 -11.32 -6.21
N SER A 35 -24.17 -10.43 -6.57
CA SER A 35 -25.47 -10.37 -5.93
C SER A 35 -26.21 -11.69 -6.13
N SER A 36 -26.85 -12.19 -5.07
CA SER A 36 -27.72 -13.37 -5.10
C SER A 36 -29.16 -13.03 -5.49
N ASP A 37 -29.48 -11.75 -5.62
CA ASP A 37 -30.80 -11.31 -6.08
C ASP A 37 -30.87 -11.50 -7.60
N LYS A 38 -32.07 -11.76 -8.14
CA LYS A 38 -32.38 -12.09 -9.56
C LYS A 38 -31.85 -11.12 -10.63
N ILE A 39 -31.05 -10.12 -10.27
CA ILE A 39 -30.33 -9.21 -11.17
C ILE A 39 -28.92 -9.78 -11.38
N GLU A 40 -28.79 -10.72 -12.31
CA GLU A 40 -27.64 -11.59 -12.51
C GLU A 40 -26.31 -10.90 -12.87
N ASN A 41 -26.27 -9.58 -13.07
CA ASN A 41 -25.12 -8.87 -13.64
C ASN A 41 -24.48 -7.84 -12.70
N VAL A 42 -24.73 -7.91 -11.40
CA VAL A 42 -24.25 -6.91 -10.43
C VAL A 42 -23.41 -7.52 -9.31
N TRP A 43 -22.25 -6.95 -9.09
CA TRP A 43 -21.35 -7.24 -7.98
C TRP A 43 -21.49 -6.18 -6.88
N LYS A 44 -21.46 -6.59 -5.62
CA LYS A 44 -21.60 -5.72 -4.46
C LYS A 44 -20.33 -5.74 -3.60
N CYS A 45 -19.82 -4.57 -3.26
CA CYS A 45 -18.71 -4.46 -2.30
C CYS A 45 -19.17 -4.94 -0.92
N MET A 46 -18.42 -5.86 -0.32
CA MET A 46 -18.71 -6.41 1.00
C MET A 46 -18.55 -5.38 2.12
N LEU A 47 -17.69 -4.37 1.91
CA LEU A 47 -17.36 -3.33 2.89
C LEU A 47 -18.29 -2.11 2.78
N CYS A 48 -18.33 -1.42 1.62
CA CYS A 48 -19.16 -0.21 1.44
C CYS A 48 -20.50 -0.46 0.74
N LYS A 49 -20.85 -1.70 0.41
CA LYS A 49 -22.12 -2.08 -0.23
C LYS A 49 -22.40 -1.46 -1.62
N LYS A 50 -21.45 -0.71 -2.20
CA LYS A 50 -21.54 -0.16 -3.56
C LYS A 50 -21.66 -1.27 -4.62
N LYS A 51 -22.49 -1.04 -5.63
CA LYS A 51 -22.80 -1.96 -6.73
C LYS A 51 -21.98 -1.62 -7.98
N ILE A 52 -21.49 -2.63 -8.70
CA ILE A 52 -20.70 -2.52 -9.95
C ILE A 52 -21.21 -3.58 -10.94
N GLN A 53 -21.31 -3.26 -12.22
CA GLN A 53 -21.73 -4.22 -13.25
C GLN A 53 -20.66 -5.28 -13.57
N GLU A 54 -21.07 -6.48 -13.96
CA GLU A 54 -20.18 -7.64 -14.21
C GLU A 54 -19.17 -7.40 -15.34
N ASN A 55 -19.57 -6.77 -16.44
CA ASN A 55 -18.69 -6.41 -17.56
C ASN A 55 -17.51 -5.54 -17.11
N VAL A 56 -17.77 -4.55 -16.24
CA VAL A 56 -16.74 -3.70 -15.63
C VAL A 56 -15.79 -4.53 -14.79
N ILE A 57 -16.30 -5.48 -14.00
CA ILE A 57 -15.48 -6.35 -13.14
C ILE A 57 -14.54 -7.23 -13.95
N LYS A 58 -14.99 -7.83 -15.07
CA LYS A 58 -14.13 -8.64 -15.95
C LYS A 58 -12.94 -7.83 -16.47
N ASN A 59 -13.19 -6.64 -16.99
CA ASN A 59 -12.14 -5.74 -17.49
C ASN A 59 -11.17 -5.31 -16.39
N VAL A 60 -11.69 -5.04 -15.19
CA VAL A 60 -10.87 -4.67 -14.02
C VAL A 60 -9.97 -5.85 -13.59
N ILE A 61 -10.46 -7.09 -13.62
CA ILE A 61 -9.68 -8.28 -13.27
C ILE A 61 -8.54 -8.52 -14.27
N GLU A 62 -8.81 -8.41 -15.58
CA GLU A 62 -7.75 -8.57 -16.59
C GLU A 62 -6.68 -7.49 -16.47
N LYS A 63 -7.10 -6.24 -16.28
CA LYS A 63 -6.16 -5.13 -16.06
C LYS A 63 -5.35 -5.29 -14.78
N GLU A 64 -5.92 -5.85 -13.72
CA GLU A 64 -5.17 -6.22 -12.52
C GLU A 64 -4.12 -7.29 -12.79
N LYS A 65 -4.46 -8.37 -13.51
CA LYS A 65 -3.50 -9.43 -13.87
C LYS A 65 -2.34 -8.86 -14.67
N GLU A 66 -2.62 -8.01 -15.66
CA GLU A 66 -1.60 -7.31 -16.44
C GLU A 66 -0.72 -6.43 -15.54
N THR A 67 -1.32 -5.62 -14.67
CA THR A 67 -0.57 -4.76 -13.75
C THR A 67 0.31 -5.56 -12.77
N VAL A 68 -0.16 -6.73 -12.33
CA VAL A 68 0.63 -7.65 -11.49
C VAL A 68 1.83 -8.20 -12.25
N LYS A 69 1.69 -8.50 -13.55
CA LYS A 69 2.83 -8.92 -14.40
C LYS A 69 3.84 -7.77 -14.54
N ASP A 70 3.39 -6.57 -14.88
CA ASP A 70 4.25 -5.38 -14.98
C ASP A 70 4.99 -5.12 -13.65
N ALA A 71 4.29 -5.19 -12.52
CA ALA A 71 4.88 -4.99 -11.20
C ALA A 71 5.83 -6.12 -10.76
N LYS A 72 5.75 -7.32 -11.36
CA LYS A 72 6.77 -8.35 -11.19
C LYS A 72 8.01 -8.01 -12.02
N GLN A 73 7.83 -7.61 -13.28
CA GLN A 73 8.92 -7.21 -14.18
C GLN A 73 9.66 -5.95 -13.69
N LEU A 74 9.00 -5.07 -12.93
CA LEU A 74 9.65 -3.90 -12.34
C LEU A 74 10.89 -4.25 -11.52
N ALA A 75 10.92 -5.39 -10.83
CA ALA A 75 12.11 -5.81 -10.07
C ALA A 75 13.29 -6.08 -11.02
N THR A 76 13.05 -6.79 -12.12
CA THR A 76 14.03 -7.05 -13.18
C THR A 76 14.53 -5.74 -13.80
N ILE A 77 13.60 -4.88 -14.23
CA ILE A 77 13.93 -3.56 -14.80
C ILE A 77 14.75 -2.72 -13.83
N PHE A 78 14.38 -2.72 -12.54
CA PHE A 78 15.12 -2.01 -11.51
C PHE A 78 16.54 -2.55 -11.39
N HIS A 79 16.73 -3.87 -11.25
CA HIS A 79 18.07 -4.44 -11.13
C HIS A 79 18.95 -4.21 -12.36
N GLU A 80 18.39 -4.31 -13.57
CA GLU A 80 19.14 -4.17 -14.81
C GLU A 80 19.46 -2.70 -15.14
N LYS A 81 18.54 -1.78 -14.86
CA LYS A 81 18.62 -0.40 -15.37
C LYS A 81 18.92 0.65 -14.31
N TYR A 82 18.65 0.41 -13.03
CA TYR A 82 18.92 1.40 -11.97
C TYR A 82 20.37 1.93 -11.94
N PRO A 83 21.41 1.12 -12.24
CA PRO A 83 22.78 1.65 -12.21
C PRO A 83 23.10 2.65 -13.33
N HIS A 84 22.34 2.66 -14.44
CA HIS A 84 22.74 3.35 -15.68
C HIS A 84 21.62 4.12 -16.40
N ASP A 85 20.33 3.81 -16.16
CA ASP A 85 19.18 4.42 -16.82
C ASP A 85 17.97 4.53 -15.87
N ASN A 86 18.06 5.50 -14.97
CA ASN A 86 16.98 5.84 -14.03
C ASN A 86 15.70 6.32 -14.73
N LYS A 87 15.80 6.89 -15.94
CA LYS A 87 14.62 7.39 -16.69
C LYS A 87 13.71 6.25 -17.10
N SER A 88 14.25 5.16 -17.64
CA SER A 88 13.46 3.96 -17.98
C SER A 88 12.79 3.35 -16.76
N VAL A 89 13.50 3.28 -15.62
CA VAL A 89 12.93 2.76 -14.37
C VAL A 89 11.77 3.64 -13.90
N LEU A 90 11.94 4.97 -13.92
CA LEU A 90 10.91 5.92 -13.53
C LEU A 90 9.68 5.86 -14.46
N GLN A 91 9.88 5.70 -15.76
CA GLN A 91 8.77 5.50 -16.71
C GLN A 91 7.97 4.22 -16.38
N ALA A 92 8.66 3.12 -16.06
CA ALA A 92 8.00 1.89 -15.63
C ALA A 92 7.21 2.07 -14.32
N VAL A 93 7.78 2.77 -13.34
CA VAL A 93 7.11 3.14 -12.08
C VAL A 93 5.83 3.93 -12.35
N ASN A 94 5.90 4.97 -13.17
CA ASN A 94 4.75 5.82 -13.49
C ASN A 94 3.67 5.08 -14.29
N LYS A 95 4.06 4.19 -15.21
CA LYS A 95 3.14 3.31 -15.95
C LYS A 95 2.38 2.37 -15.01
N ILE A 96 3.07 1.78 -14.04
CA ILE A 96 2.42 0.90 -13.05
C ILE A 96 1.53 1.72 -12.11
N LYS A 97 1.99 2.90 -11.67
CA LYS A 97 1.20 3.81 -10.83
C LYS A 97 -0.13 4.17 -11.48
N SER A 98 -0.14 4.56 -12.75
CA SER A 98 -1.37 4.95 -13.46
C SER A 98 -2.37 3.79 -13.58
N LYS A 99 -1.88 2.56 -13.81
CA LYS A 99 -2.72 1.36 -13.79
C LYS A 99 -3.28 1.08 -12.39
N ILE A 100 -2.49 1.24 -11.34
CA ILE A 100 -2.98 1.12 -9.95
C ILE A 100 -4.03 2.18 -9.63
N ASP A 101 -3.82 3.43 -10.05
CA ASP A 101 -4.78 4.53 -9.86
C ASP A 101 -6.12 4.21 -10.53
N TYR A 102 -6.08 3.73 -11.78
CA TYR A 102 -7.26 3.25 -12.48
C TYR A 102 -7.95 2.11 -11.71
N LEU A 103 -7.21 1.10 -11.27
CA LEU A 103 -7.80 -0.02 -10.52
C LEU A 103 -8.38 0.41 -9.17
N ALA A 104 -7.80 1.42 -8.53
CA ALA A 104 -8.24 1.95 -7.24
C ALA A 104 -9.59 2.69 -7.32
N THR A 105 -9.97 3.21 -8.50
CA THR A 105 -11.31 3.80 -8.68
C THR A 105 -12.41 2.75 -8.56
N PHE A 106 -12.12 1.48 -8.88
CA PHE A 106 -13.05 0.36 -8.77
C PHE A 106 -12.86 -0.37 -7.45
N TYR A 107 -11.62 -0.66 -7.05
CA TYR A 107 -11.29 -1.21 -5.74
C TYR A 107 -11.26 -0.11 -4.69
N HIS A 108 -12.45 0.44 -4.38
CA HIS A 108 -12.65 1.45 -3.33
C HIS A 108 -12.05 1.05 -1.98
N HIS A 109 -11.97 -0.25 -1.72
CA HIS A 109 -11.23 -0.81 -0.60
C HIS A 109 -9.99 -1.53 -1.10
N THR A 110 -9.01 -1.52 -0.24
CA THR A 110 -7.68 -2.00 -0.57
C THR A 110 -7.69 -3.50 -0.87
N ARG A 111 -7.42 -3.86 -2.13
CA ARG A 111 -7.10 -5.24 -2.51
C ARG A 111 -5.63 -5.54 -2.23
N PHE A 112 -5.34 -6.72 -1.67
CA PHE A 112 -3.98 -7.12 -1.29
C PHE A 112 -2.97 -7.02 -2.44
N SER A 113 -3.37 -7.44 -3.65
CA SER A 113 -2.56 -7.31 -4.86
C SER A 113 -2.17 -5.86 -5.14
N LEU A 114 -3.11 -4.91 -5.02
CA LEU A 114 -2.84 -3.49 -5.19
C LEU A 114 -1.83 -2.98 -4.15
N GLN A 115 -1.93 -3.38 -2.88
CA GLN A 115 -0.96 -2.95 -1.86
C GLN A 115 0.43 -3.50 -2.13
N LYS A 116 0.53 -4.75 -2.57
CA LYS A 116 1.82 -5.33 -2.95
C LYS A 116 2.46 -4.56 -4.10
N MET A 117 1.68 -4.14 -5.09
CA MET A 117 2.19 -3.34 -6.21
C MET A 117 2.53 -1.90 -5.79
N ARG A 118 1.72 -1.29 -4.91
CA ARG A 118 2.00 0.02 -4.30
C ARG A 118 3.30 0.03 -3.52
N ALA A 119 3.47 -0.92 -2.60
CA ALA A 119 4.70 -1.06 -1.82
C ALA A 119 5.94 -1.16 -2.71
N LYS A 120 5.84 -1.90 -3.82
CA LYS A 120 6.91 -2.00 -4.81
C LYS A 120 7.23 -0.67 -5.50
N ILE A 121 6.23 0.04 -6.03
CA ILE A 121 6.48 1.32 -6.71
C ILE A 121 6.95 2.39 -5.73
N ILE A 122 6.50 2.38 -4.47
CA ILE A 122 6.98 3.29 -3.42
C ILE A 122 8.45 2.99 -3.12
N TYR A 123 8.81 1.72 -2.93
CA TYR A 123 10.19 1.31 -2.69
C TYR A 123 11.10 1.77 -3.82
N VAL A 124 10.74 1.48 -5.08
CA VAL A 124 11.56 1.88 -6.23
C VAL A 124 11.63 3.40 -6.35
N ALA A 125 10.54 4.14 -6.13
CA ALA A 125 10.57 5.61 -6.13
C ALA A 125 11.51 6.19 -5.06
N ILE A 126 11.52 5.62 -3.85
CA ILE A 126 12.46 6.02 -2.79
C ILE A 126 13.91 5.73 -3.21
N GLN A 127 14.19 4.57 -3.81
CA GLN A 127 15.54 4.24 -4.29
C GLN A 127 15.99 5.20 -5.39
N LEU A 128 15.11 5.57 -6.31
CA LEU A 128 15.37 6.58 -7.35
C LEU A 128 15.49 8.02 -6.80
N GLN A 129 15.34 8.23 -5.49
CA GLN A 129 15.29 9.56 -4.86
C GLN A 129 14.11 10.44 -5.33
N GLU A 130 13.09 9.81 -5.91
CA GLU A 130 11.84 10.46 -6.32
C GLU A 130 10.90 10.63 -5.13
N PHE A 131 11.36 11.34 -4.09
CA PHE A 131 10.70 11.43 -2.79
C PHE A 131 9.31 12.09 -2.87
N LYS A 132 9.15 13.09 -3.75
CA LYS A 132 7.85 13.73 -4.00
C LYS A 132 6.85 12.75 -4.62
N LEU A 133 7.29 11.91 -5.55
CA LEU A 133 6.46 10.85 -6.13
C LEU A 133 6.08 9.82 -5.05
N ALA A 134 7.06 9.35 -4.27
CA ALA A 134 6.82 8.41 -3.19
C ALA A 134 5.81 8.96 -2.16
N TYR A 135 5.98 10.23 -1.76
CA TYR A 135 5.07 10.91 -0.83
C TYR A 135 3.65 10.97 -1.39
N ASN A 136 3.50 11.42 -2.65
CA ASN A 136 2.20 11.52 -3.30
C ASN A 136 1.49 10.16 -3.38
N ILE A 137 2.22 9.10 -3.75
CA ILE A 137 1.68 7.74 -3.79
C ILE A 137 1.20 7.31 -2.40
N VAL A 138 2.03 7.45 -1.37
CA VAL A 138 1.67 7.04 -0.01
C VAL A 138 0.46 7.83 0.48
N ASN A 139 0.50 9.16 0.38
CA ASN A 139 -0.52 10.06 0.92
C ASN A 139 -1.89 9.83 0.27
N GLN A 140 -1.93 9.66 -1.06
CA GLN A 140 -3.16 9.36 -1.81
C GLN A 140 -3.88 8.12 -1.29
N TYR A 141 -3.16 7.14 -0.74
CA TYR A 141 -3.74 5.85 -0.36
C TYR A 141 -3.90 5.64 1.15
N LEU A 142 -3.40 6.55 2.00
CA LEU A 142 -3.53 6.45 3.45
C LEU A 142 -4.98 6.21 3.89
N LYS A 143 -5.94 6.93 3.31
CA LYS A 143 -7.35 6.77 3.69
C LYS A 143 -7.91 5.41 3.29
N SER A 144 -7.53 4.89 2.12
CA SER A 144 -7.96 3.55 1.68
C SER A 144 -7.38 2.45 2.57
N ILE A 145 -6.15 2.62 3.04
CA ILE A 145 -5.52 1.71 4.01
C ILE A 145 -6.26 1.78 5.35
N GLU A 146 -6.52 2.98 5.88
CA GLU A 146 -7.28 3.19 7.13
C GLU A 146 -8.65 2.53 7.09
N ILE A 147 -9.41 2.70 5.99
CA ILE A 147 -10.74 2.10 5.85
C ILE A 147 -10.66 0.58 5.82
N THR A 148 -9.60 0.02 5.21
CA THR A 148 -9.49 -1.42 4.99
C THR A 148 -8.97 -2.16 6.22
N TYR A 149 -7.96 -1.59 6.89
CA TYR A 149 -7.26 -2.23 8.01
C TYR A 149 -7.64 -1.63 9.38
N GLY A 150 -8.29 -0.47 9.39
CA GLY A 150 -8.70 0.24 10.59
C GLY A 150 -7.70 1.32 11.03
N LYS A 151 -8.15 2.18 11.95
CA LYS A 151 -7.38 3.30 12.51
C LYS A 151 -6.17 2.84 13.35
N TYR A 152 -6.26 1.67 13.97
CA TYR A 152 -5.21 1.06 14.78
C TYR A 152 -4.79 -0.26 14.15
N SER A 153 -4.12 -0.16 13.01
CA SER A 153 -3.55 -1.26 12.27
C SER A 153 -2.03 -1.06 12.12
N PRO A 154 -1.20 -2.08 12.37
CA PRO A 154 0.23 -2.06 12.08
C PRO A 154 0.61 -1.50 10.69
N ILE A 155 -0.05 -1.95 9.61
CA ILE A 155 0.21 -1.46 8.25
C ILE A 155 -0.08 0.04 8.16
N TYR A 156 -1.22 0.46 8.70
CA TYR A 156 -1.59 1.86 8.66
C TYR A 156 -0.57 2.71 9.44
N GLY A 157 -0.12 2.25 10.61
CA GLY A 157 0.95 2.87 11.38
C GLY A 157 2.25 3.02 10.57
N TYR A 158 2.69 1.95 9.90
CA TYR A 158 3.87 1.97 9.03
C TYR A 158 3.75 3.01 7.91
N TYR A 159 2.62 3.02 7.18
CA TYR A 159 2.46 3.96 6.06
C TYR A 159 2.27 5.41 6.51
N ILE A 160 1.62 5.67 7.65
CA ILE A 160 1.60 7.03 8.22
C ILE A 160 3.02 7.45 8.60
N PHE A 161 3.80 6.57 9.23
CA PHE A 161 5.18 6.88 9.59
C PHE A 161 6.03 7.18 8.35
N LEU A 162 5.92 6.35 7.31
CA LEU A 162 6.60 6.57 6.03
C LEU A 162 6.19 7.90 5.39
N ALA A 163 4.89 8.22 5.36
CA ALA A 163 4.38 9.49 4.85
C ALA A 163 4.95 10.68 5.62
N GLY A 164 5.00 10.60 6.96
CA GLY A 164 5.56 11.64 7.81
C GLY A 164 7.05 11.87 7.56
N LYS A 165 7.84 10.78 7.44
CA LYS A 165 9.26 10.88 7.08
C LYS A 165 9.47 11.55 5.72
N LEU A 166 8.70 11.15 4.72
CA LEU A 166 8.78 11.73 3.38
C LEU A 166 8.35 13.20 3.35
N ALA A 167 7.29 13.57 4.08
CA ALA A 167 6.85 14.95 4.21
C ALA A 167 7.94 15.83 4.84
N LEU A 168 8.54 15.38 5.94
CA LEU A 168 9.62 16.11 6.60
C LEU A 168 10.87 16.24 5.72
N PHE A 169 11.20 15.21 4.94
CA PHE A 169 12.30 15.27 3.97
C PHE A 169 12.02 16.26 2.82
N LEU A 170 10.75 16.52 2.51
CA LEU A 170 10.30 17.49 1.52
C LEU A 170 10.02 18.87 2.11
N ASP A 171 10.51 19.15 3.33
CA ASP A 171 10.30 20.39 4.08
C ASP A 171 8.83 20.75 4.39
N LEU A 172 7.91 19.78 4.32
CA LEU A 172 6.51 19.91 4.73
C LEU A 172 6.37 19.68 6.24
N LYS A 173 6.90 20.61 7.05
CA LYS A 173 7.07 20.42 8.50
C LYS A 173 5.75 20.16 9.24
N THR A 174 4.74 20.99 9.03
CA THR A 174 3.46 20.89 9.74
C THR A 174 2.75 19.57 9.44
N GLU A 175 2.64 19.22 8.17
CA GLU A 175 2.04 17.97 7.70
C GLU A 175 2.84 16.76 8.18
N GLY A 176 4.18 16.85 8.07
CA GLY A 176 5.10 15.81 8.48
C GLY A 176 4.97 15.48 9.96
N LEU A 177 5.02 16.49 10.83
CA LEU A 177 4.86 16.29 12.28
C LEU A 177 3.47 15.77 12.63
N GLY A 178 2.41 16.31 12.00
CA GLY A 178 1.06 15.79 12.17
C GLY A 178 0.95 14.30 11.86
N LEU A 179 1.63 13.83 10.80
CA LEU A 179 1.72 12.42 10.46
C LEU A 179 2.57 11.63 11.46
N ILE A 180 3.74 12.13 11.88
CA ILE A 180 4.60 11.45 12.86
C ILE A 180 3.88 11.23 14.20
N TYR A 181 3.17 12.23 14.74
CA TYR A 181 2.41 12.06 15.98
C TYR A 181 1.25 11.08 15.83
N ARG A 182 0.58 11.07 14.67
CA ARG A 182 -0.46 10.06 14.35
C ARG A 182 0.14 8.66 14.26
N ALA A 183 1.31 8.52 13.63
CA ALA A 183 2.03 7.26 13.54
C ALA A 183 2.43 6.75 14.93
N LYS A 184 2.98 7.61 15.79
CA LYS A 184 3.36 7.27 17.19
C LYS A 184 2.17 6.67 17.95
N LYS A 185 1.02 7.35 17.92
CA LYS A 185 -0.21 6.87 18.58
C LYS A 185 -0.68 5.51 18.06
N ASN A 186 -0.57 5.27 16.76
CA ASN A 186 -0.93 3.99 16.16
C ASN A 186 0.10 2.90 16.51
N ILE A 187 1.39 3.17 16.33
CA ILE A 187 2.48 2.20 16.52
C ILE A 187 2.53 1.72 17.97
N ILE A 188 2.41 2.63 18.95
CA ILE A 188 2.34 2.24 20.38
C ILE A 188 1.20 1.24 20.61
N LYS A 189 0.01 1.52 20.06
CA LYS A 189 -1.18 0.67 20.26
C LYS A 189 -1.14 -0.66 19.52
N THR A 190 -0.32 -0.77 18.48
CA THR A 190 -0.35 -1.92 17.56
C THR A 190 0.88 -2.80 17.68
N TYR A 191 2.07 -2.21 17.80
CA TYR A 191 3.35 -2.90 17.93
C TYR A 191 3.90 -2.87 19.36
N GLY A 192 3.48 -1.91 20.18
CA GLY A 192 4.02 -1.70 21.54
C GLY A 192 5.33 -0.92 21.57
N HIS A 193 5.72 -0.52 22.78
CA HIS A 193 6.90 0.32 23.05
C HIS A 193 8.24 -0.40 22.80
N ASP A 194 8.27 -1.73 22.85
CA ASP A 194 9.51 -2.49 22.66
C ASP A 194 9.85 -2.77 21.19
N SER A 195 8.91 -2.47 20.28
CA SER A 195 9.06 -2.75 18.86
C SER A 195 10.17 -1.95 18.20
N THR A 196 10.85 -2.55 17.22
CA THR A 196 11.91 -1.89 16.45
C THR A 196 11.40 -0.65 15.74
N ILE A 197 10.18 -0.71 15.18
CA ILE A 197 9.56 0.42 14.49
C ILE A 197 9.25 1.60 15.44
N TYR A 198 8.88 1.33 16.70
CA TYR A 198 8.72 2.38 17.70
C TYR A 198 10.06 3.03 18.05
N LYS A 199 11.11 2.23 18.26
CA LYS A 199 12.46 2.72 18.51
C LYS A 199 13.00 3.55 17.36
N ASP A 200 12.75 3.14 16.11
CA ASP A 200 13.10 3.90 14.92
C ASP A 200 12.35 5.24 14.85
N LEU A 201 11.06 5.24 15.24
CA LEU A 201 10.26 6.47 15.31
C LEU A 201 10.78 7.43 16.38
N GLU A 202 11.08 6.95 17.59
CA GLU A 202 11.62 7.78 18.67
C GLU A 202 13.00 8.34 18.29
N LYS A 203 13.87 7.49 17.72
CA LYS A 203 15.17 7.93 17.20
C LYS A 203 14.99 9.02 16.15
N PHE A 204 14.07 8.83 15.21
CA PHE A 204 13.79 9.81 14.16
C PHE A 204 13.32 11.15 14.74
N ILE A 205 12.40 11.16 15.72
CA ILE A 205 11.95 12.39 16.39
C ILE A 205 13.14 13.08 17.07
N TYR A 206 13.91 12.33 17.86
CA TYR A 206 15.06 12.85 18.60
C TYR A 206 16.14 13.44 17.67
N THR A 207 16.49 12.74 16.59
CA THR A 207 17.55 13.20 15.66
C THR A 207 17.13 14.37 14.80
N SER A 208 15.83 14.50 14.52
CA SER A 208 15.34 15.53 13.61
C SER A 208 15.10 16.89 14.29
N LYS A 209 15.37 17.00 15.61
CA LYS A 209 15.14 18.21 16.44
C LYS A 209 13.75 18.83 16.22
N TYR A 210 12.72 18.00 16.07
CA TYR A 210 11.33 18.42 15.94
C TYR A 210 10.53 18.18 17.20
#